data_AF-T2ITC8-F1
#
_entry.id   AF-T2ITC8-F1
#
_cell.length_a   1.000
_cell.length_b   1.000
_cell.length_c   1.000
_cell.angle_alpha   90.00
_cell.angle_beta   90.00
_cell.angle_gamma   90.00
#
_symmetry.space_group_name_H-M   'P 1'
#
loop_
_entity.id
_entity.type
_entity.pdbx_description
1 polymer ?
#
loop_
_entity_poly.entity_id
_entity_poly.type
_entity_poly.pdbx_seq_one_letter_code
_entity_poly.pdbx_strand_id
1 'polypeptide(L)' 'MEELFTLKELLLSGNVTDALVLVEELTEMSKDDKLNKIFSFGKILLLHLIKQAAEKRKTRSWDLSIANAVK' A
#
# COMPACT_ATOMS: atom_id res chain seq x y z
N MET A 1 14.70 3.31 0.78
CA MET A 1 15.55 4.31 1.49
C MET A 1 16.93 4.34 0.86
N GLU A 2 17.49 3.16 0.55
CA GLU A 2 18.67 3.00 -0.31
C GLU A 2 18.49 3.64 -1.69
N GLU A 3 17.32 3.49 -2.33
CA GLU A 3 17.06 4.09 -3.66
C GLU A 3 17.14 5.62 -3.65
N LEU A 4 16.79 6.27 -2.53
CA LEU A 4 16.91 7.73 -2.40
C LEU A 4 18.37 8.18 -2.29
N PHE A 5 19.23 7.36 -1.69
CA PHE A 5 20.67 7.62 -1.67
C PHE A 5 21.27 7.42 -3.06
N THR A 6 20.89 6.35 -3.78
CA THR A 6 21.29 6.13 -5.18
C THR A 6 20.84 7.28 -6.07
N LEU A 7 19.60 7.75 -5.92
CA LEU A 7 19.10 8.92 -6.64
C LEU A 7 19.95 10.16 -6.37
N LYS A 8 20.31 10.40 -5.10
CA LYS A 8 21.18 11.52 -4.71
C LYS A 8 22.56 11.42 -5.37
N GLU A 9 23.16 10.23 -5.43
CA GLU A 9 24.46 10.01 -6.06
C GLU A 9 24.41 10.24 -7.58
N LEU A 10 23.36 9.75 -8.25
CA LEU A 10 23.15 9.99 -9.69
C LEU A 10 23.00 11.49 -10.00
N LEU A 11 22.27 12.22 -9.17
CA LEU A 11 22.15 13.68 -9.31
C LEU A 11 23.48 14.40 -9.07
N LEU A 12 24.25 14.02 -8.04
CA LEU A 12 25.55 14.63 -7.74
C LEU A 12 26.62 14.34 -8.80
N SER A 13 26.54 13.18 -9.46
CA SER A 13 27.43 12.81 -10.57
C SER A 13 27.02 13.40 -11.92
N GLY A 14 25.90 14.13 -11.97
CA GLY A 14 25.39 14.73 -13.21
C GLY A 14 24.70 13.75 -14.15
N ASN A 15 24.49 12.50 -13.73
CA ASN A 15 23.80 11.48 -14.50
C ASN A 15 22.28 11.62 -14.37
N VAL A 16 21.74 12.67 -14.99
CA VAL A 16 20.33 13.04 -14.89
C VAL A 16 19.42 12.00 -15.57
N THR A 17 19.87 11.36 -16.64
CA THR A 17 19.06 10.35 -17.35
C THR A 17 18.74 9.16 -16.46
N ASP A 18 19.75 8.57 -15.82
CA ASP A 18 19.53 7.42 -14.93
C ASP A 18 18.78 7.83 -13.66
N ALA A 19 19.00 9.06 -13.17
CA ALA A 19 18.22 9.61 -12.07
C ALA A 19 16.73 9.70 -12.41
N LEU A 20 16.37 10.10 -13.64
CA LEU A 20 14.97 10.16 -14.09
C LEU A 20 14.34 8.78 -14.18
N VAL A 21 15.07 7.77 -14.70
CA VAL A 21 14.58 6.38 -14.74
C VAL A 21 14.27 5.88 -13.33
N LEU A 22 15.17 6.09 -12.37
CA LEU A 22 14.96 5.68 -10.98
C LEU A 22 13.75 6.38 -10.33
N VAL A 23 13.49 7.66 -10.69
CA VAL A 23 12.31 8.38 -10.21
C VAL A 23 11.02 7.77 -10.77
N GLU A 24 11.00 7.37 -12.04
CA GLU A 24 9.84 6.70 -12.63
C GLU A 24 9.56 5.36 -11.94
N GLU A 25 10.59 4.53 -11.73
CA GLU A 25 10.48 3.25 -11.02
C GLU A 25 9.96 3.44 -9.58
N LEU A 26 10.54 4.37 -8.83
CA LEU A 26 10.09 4.70 -7.47
C LEU A 26 8.63 5.18 -7.44
N THR A 27 8.20 5.89 -8.47
CA THR A 27 6.83 6.40 -8.59
C THR A 27 5.85 5.26 -8.87
N GLU A 28 6.20 4.35 -9.77
CA GLU A 28 5.41 3.15 -10.06
C GLU A 28 5.28 2.26 -8.84
N MET A 29 6.40 1.94 -8.17
CA MET A 29 6.42 1.17 -6.93
C MET A 29 5.53 1.81 -5.84
N SER A 30 5.61 3.15 -5.67
CA SER A 30 4.79 3.86 -4.69
C SER A 30 3.29 3.75 -4.99
N LYS A 31 2.92 3.78 -6.28
CA LYS A 31 1.53 3.62 -6.72
C LYS A 31 1.04 2.21 -6.44
N ASP A 32 1.81 1.20 -6.82
CA ASP A 32 1.46 -0.19 -6.62
C ASP A 32 1.34 -0.55 -5.13
N ASP A 33 2.27 -0.08 -4.30
CA ASP A 33 2.20 -0.28 -2.84
C ASP A 33 0.93 0.31 -2.22
N LYS A 34 0.53 1.52 -2.66
CA LYS A 34 -0.71 2.15 -2.18
C LYS A 34 -1.94 1.34 -2.62
N LEU A 35 -1.99 0.93 -3.88
CA LEU A 35 -3.08 0.12 -4.41
C LEU A 35 -3.18 -1.23 -3.70
N ASN A 36 -2.06 -1.92 -3.53
CA ASN A 36 -1.99 -3.21 -2.84
C ASN A 36 -2.45 -3.11 -1.39
N LYS A 37 -2.10 -2.03 -0.67
CA LYS A 37 -2.63 -1.76 0.68
C LYS A 37 -4.14 -1.56 0.66
N ILE A 38 -4.66 -0.71 -0.23
CA ILE A 38 -6.11 -0.48 -0.36
C ILE A 38 -6.85 -1.79 -0.64
N PHE A 39 -6.38 -2.59 -1.59
CA PHE A 39 -6.99 -3.88 -1.91
C PHE A 39 -6.92 -4.86 -0.74
N SER A 40 -5.81 -4.90 -0.02
CA SER A 40 -5.64 -5.80 1.14
C SER A 40 -6.61 -5.45 2.27
N PHE A 41 -6.74 -4.17 2.62
CA PHE A 41 -7.72 -3.73 3.60
C PHE A 41 -9.16 -3.92 3.12
N GLY A 42 -9.43 -3.64 1.84
CA GLY A 42 -10.73 -3.90 1.22
C GLY A 42 -11.15 -5.37 1.30
N LYS A 43 -10.23 -6.31 1.02
CA LYS A 43 -10.49 -7.75 1.17
C LYS A 43 -10.85 -8.12 2.61
N ILE A 44 -10.11 -7.62 3.60
CA ILE A 44 -10.38 -7.88 5.03
C ILE A 44 -11.75 -7.32 5.44
N LEU A 45 -12.05 -6.09 5.01
CA LEU A 45 -13.31 -5.43 5.29
C LEU A 45 -14.49 -6.21 4.71
N LEU A 46 -14.43 -6.53 3.41
CA LEU A 46 -15.49 -7.28 2.73
C LEU A 46 -15.68 -8.67 3.32
N LEU A 47 -14.59 -9.38 3.64
CA LEU A 47 -14.65 -10.71 4.27
C LEU A 47 -15.48 -10.68 5.56
N HIS A 48 -15.19 -9.73 6.45
CA HIS A 48 -15.88 -9.65 7.74
C HIS A 48 -17.32 -9.14 7.61
N LEU A 49 -17.59 -8.20 6.72
CA LEU A 49 -18.96 -7.72 6.45
C LEU A 49 -19.84 -8.84 5.86
N ILE A 50 -19.33 -9.59 4.88
CA ILE A 50 -20.02 -10.74 4.30
C ILE A 50 -20.31 -11.77 5.37
N LYS A 51 -19.33 -12.08 6.23
CA LYS A 51 -19.49 -13.04 7.31
C LYS A 51 -20.55 -12.61 8.32
N GLN A 52 -20.57 -11.33 8.70
CA GLN A 52 -21.62 -10.78 9.58
C GLN A 52 -23.02 -10.90 8.96
N ALA A 53 -23.15 -10.60 7.67
CA ALA A 53 -24.41 -10.68 6.96
C ALA A 53 -24.90 -12.12 6.80
N ALA A 54 -24.01 -13.04 6.40
CA ALA A 54 -24.32 -14.45 6.19
C ALA A 54 -24.68 -15.17 7.49
N GLU A 55 -23.93 -14.90 8.57
CA GLU A 55 -24.15 -15.55 9.87
C GLU A 55 -25.18 -14.81 10.75
N LYS A 56 -25.65 -13.63 10.35
CA LYS A 56 -26.54 -12.75 11.13
C LYS A 56 -26.03 -12.51 12.56
N ARG A 57 -24.71 -12.43 12.71
CA ARG A 57 -24.02 -12.36 14.00
C ARG A 57 -22.83 -11.43 13.91
N LYS A 58 -22.52 -10.77 15.02
CA LYS A 58 -21.30 -9.99 15.19
C LYS A 58 -20.43 -10.59 16.27
N THR A 59 -19.12 -10.47 16.11
CA THR A 59 -18.15 -10.74 17.17
C THR A 59 -17.29 -9.51 17.37
N ARG A 60 -16.84 -9.33 18.61
CA ARG A 60 -15.90 -8.25 18.96
C ARG A 60 -14.63 -8.30 18.11
N SER A 61 -14.14 -9.49 17.76
CA SER A 61 -12.96 -9.64 16.90
C SER A 61 -13.21 -9.15 15.48
N TRP A 62 -14.38 -9.41 14.90
CA TRP A 62 -14.71 -8.95 13.54
C TRP A 62 -14.96 -7.45 13.49
N ASP A 63 -15.67 -6.92 14.48
CA ASP A 63 -15.89 -5.47 14.58
C ASP A 63 -14.56 -4.72 14.70
N LEU A 64 -13.60 -5.27 15.46
CA LEU A 64 -12.25 -4.71 15.55
C LEU A 64 -11.48 -4.81 14.23
N SER A 65 -11.57 -5.94 13.51
CA SER A 65 -10.95 -6.09 12.19
C SER A 65 -11.52 -5.12 11.16
N ILE A 66 -12.84 -4.90 11.17
CA ILE A 66 -13.52 -3.91 10.33
C ILE A 66 -13.02 -2.50 10.67
N ALA A 67 -13.02 -2.13 11.96
CA ALA A 67 -12.55 -0.81 12.40
C ALA A 67 -11.09 -0.56 12.02
N ASN A 68 -10.22 -1.56 12.13
CA ASN A 68 -8.81 -1.45 11.74
C ASN A 68 -8.62 -1.36 10.23
N ALA A 69 -9.52 -1.93 9.42
CA ALA A 69 -9.41 -1.90 7.96
C ALA A 69 -9.84 -0.55 7.34
N VAL A 70 -10.56 0.30 8.10
CA VAL A 70 -11.04 1.61 7.64
C VAL A 70 -10.36 2.80 8.33
N LYS A 71 -9.36 2.52 9.16
CA LYS A 71 -8.60 3.52 9.91
C LYS A 71 -7.45 4.07 9.08
#